data_AF-A0A2V6KIU2-F1
#
_entry.id   AF-A0A2V6KIU2-F1
#
_cell.length_a   1.000
_cell.length_b   1.000
_cell.length_c   1.000
_cell.angle_alpha   90.00
_cell.angle_beta   90.00
_cell.angle_gamma   90.00
#
_symmetry.space_group_name_H-M   'P 1'
#
loop_
_entity.id
_entity.type
_entity.pdbx_description
1 polymer ?
#
loop_
_entity_poly.entity_id
_entity_poly.type
_entity_poly.pdbx_seq_one_letter_code
_entity_poly.pdbx_strand_id
1 'polypeptide(L)'
;DERKFAEANGTLEVFIAKNPDHEFVATARMAMAANLESLGKTDEALSMYQKIAATYPKNFNAPLALLSQVHILKVKNQTEEARRVCEKILTDYRESFWAGEAGRELRLLKPMGSSKPAARSTVPPFLAAPSPPKPKR
;
A
#
# COMPACT_ATOMS: atom_id res chain seq x y z
N ASP A 1 9.17 15.27 22.79
CA ASP A 1 10.30 16.24 22.74
C ASP A 1 10.78 16.45 21.31
N GLU A 2 10.46 17.59 20.71
CA GLU A 2 10.87 17.94 19.34
C GLU A 2 12.39 17.92 19.15
N ARG A 3 13.14 18.39 20.15
CA ARG A 3 14.61 18.40 20.13
C ARG A 3 15.21 17.00 19.93
N LYS A 4 14.63 15.97 20.57
CA LYS A 4 15.12 14.59 20.44
C LYS A 4 14.89 14.03 19.04
N PHE A 5 13.76 14.38 18.42
CA PHE A 5 13.48 13.98 17.03
C PHE A 5 14.42 14.67 16.04
N ALA A 6 14.73 15.94 16.25
CA ALA A 6 15.69 16.67 15.42
C ALA A 6 17.10 16.07 15.50
N GLU A 7 17.59 15.78 16.72
CA GLU A 7 18.88 15.13 16.93
C GLU A 7 18.95 13.72 16.32
N ALA A 8 17.89 12.93 16.52
CA ALA A 8 17.76 11.62 15.91
C ALA A 8 17.80 11.69 14.38
N ASN A 9 17.02 12.60 13.79
CA ASN A 9 16.99 12.79 12.34
C ASN A 9 18.37 13.21 11.80
N GLY A 10 19.07 14.12 12.46
CA GLY A 10 20.43 14.51 12.05
C GLY A 10 21.40 13.33 12.05
N THR A 11 21.31 12.46 13.06
CA THR A 11 22.15 11.24 13.12
C THR A 11 21.81 10.26 11.98
N LEU A 12 20.51 10.06 11.71
CA LEU A 12 20.03 9.19 10.64
C LEU A 12 20.42 9.72 9.25
N GLU A 13 20.37 11.03 9.03
CA GLU A 13 20.80 11.68 7.80
C GLU A 13 22.30 11.47 7.54
N VAL A 14 23.13 11.64 8.57
CA VAL A 14 24.57 11.37 8.47
C VAL A 14 24.83 9.90 8.12
N PHE A 15 24.09 8.96 8.75
CA PHE A 15 24.19 7.54 8.44
C PHE A 15 23.85 7.25 6.97
N ILE A 16 22.71 7.77 6.48
CA ILE A 16 22.26 7.57 5.11
C ILE A 16 23.24 8.17 4.11
N ALA A 17 23.76 9.37 4.38
CA ALA A 17 24.71 10.05 3.49
C ALA A 17 26.04 9.30 3.38
N LYS A 18 26.52 8.72 4.49
CA LYS A 18 27.77 7.95 4.51
C LYS A 18 27.62 6.53 3.96
N ASN A 19 26.41 5.96 4.00
CA ASN A 19 26.16 4.56 3.69
C ASN A 19 24.91 4.38 2.80
N PRO A 20 24.85 4.98 1.59
CA PRO A 20 23.62 5.05 0.80
C PRO A 20 23.05 3.68 0.37
N ASP A 21 23.91 2.67 0.21
CA ASP A 21 23.51 1.31 -0.22
C ASP A 21 23.35 0.32 0.95
N HIS A 22 23.47 0.79 2.20
CA HIS A 22 23.38 -0.07 3.37
C HIS A 22 21.93 -0.56 3.59
N GLU A 23 21.76 -1.83 3.98
CA GLU A 23 20.44 -2.45 4.19
C GLU A 23 19.50 -1.70 5.16
N PHE A 24 20.03 -0.96 6.15
CA PHE A 24 19.25 -0.20 7.13
C PHE A 24 18.84 1.19 6.66
N VAL A 25 19.24 1.59 5.46
CA VAL A 25 18.89 2.90 4.90
C VAL A 25 17.37 3.08 4.77
N ALA A 26 16.64 2.02 4.39
CA ALA A 26 15.18 2.05 4.37
C ALA A 26 14.60 2.19 5.79
N THR A 27 15.17 1.49 6.77
CA THR A 27 14.76 1.55 8.18
C THR A 27 15.03 2.93 8.80
N ALA A 28 16.18 3.53 8.50
CA ALA A 28 16.51 4.89 8.92
C ALA A 28 15.51 5.91 8.38
N ARG A 29 15.14 5.81 7.09
CA ARG A 29 14.12 6.67 6.49
C ARG A 29 12.73 6.45 7.12
N MET A 30 12.38 5.20 7.45
CA MET A 30 11.14 4.90 8.18
C MET A 30 11.10 5.59 9.54
N ALA A 31 12.20 5.56 10.30
CA ALA A 31 12.28 6.24 11.60
C ALA A 31 12.12 7.76 11.45
N MET A 32 12.74 8.37 10.44
CA MET A 32 12.55 9.80 10.15
C MET A 32 11.09 10.14 9.82
N ALA A 33 10.40 9.29 9.05
CA ALA A 33 8.98 9.48 8.72
C ALA A 33 8.09 9.37 9.97
N ALA A 34 8.32 8.38 10.84
CA ALA A 34 7.61 8.21 12.10
C ALA A 34 7.85 9.38 13.08
N ASN A 35 9.06 9.96 13.07
CA ASN A 35 9.37 11.17 13.84
C ASN A 35 8.56 12.38 13.34
N LEU A 36 8.43 12.55 12.02
CA LEU A 36 7.58 13.60 11.44
C LEU A 36 6.11 13.42 11.83
N GLU A 37 5.60 12.19 11.80
CA GLU A 37 4.25 11.86 12.23
C GLU A 37 4.03 12.19 13.72
N SER A 38 4.99 11.84 14.57
CA SER A 38 4.98 12.14 16.01
C SER A 38 5.01 13.64 16.32
N LEU A 39 5.50 14.45 15.38
CA LEU A 39 5.50 15.92 15.45
C LEU A 39 4.23 16.55 14.86
N GLY A 40 3.26 15.74 14.41
CA GLY A 40 2.06 16.23 13.73
C GLY A 40 2.29 16.70 12.30
N LYS A 41 3.51 16.56 11.76
CA LYS A 41 3.89 16.90 10.38
C LYS A 41 3.46 15.79 9.41
N THR A 42 2.16 15.51 9.44
CA THR A 42 1.55 14.36 8.75
C THR A 42 1.73 14.40 7.24
N ASP A 43 1.73 15.57 6.61
CA ASP A 43 1.99 15.73 5.17
C ASP A 43 3.43 15.39 4.79
N GLU A 44 4.40 15.86 5.58
CA GLU A 44 5.81 15.54 5.38
C GLU A 44 6.06 14.03 5.59
N ALA A 45 5.45 13.46 6.64
CA ALA A 45 5.50 12.02 6.92
C ALA A 45 4.92 11.20 5.77
N LEU A 46 3.74 11.58 5.24
CA LEU A 46 3.10 10.92 4.12
C LEU A 46 4.00 10.92 2.87
N SER A 47 4.60 12.06 2.55
CA SER A 47 5.54 12.18 1.43
C SER A 47 6.76 11.27 1.61
N MET A 48 7.29 11.18 2.83
CA MET A 48 8.42 10.31 3.15
C MET A 48 8.05 8.83 3.02
N TYR A 49 6.91 8.39 3.54
CA TYR A 49 6.46 7.01 3.40
C TYR A 49 6.22 6.63 1.92
N GLN A 50 5.65 7.53 1.12
CA GLN A 50 5.49 7.33 -0.33
C GLN A 50 6.83 7.12 -1.02
N LYS A 51 7.83 7.96 -0.71
CA LYS A 51 9.19 7.82 -1.25
C LYS A 51 9.83 6.50 -0.83
N ILE A 52 9.66 6.06 0.41
CA ILE A 52 10.21 4.78 0.89
C ILE A 52 9.61 3.62 0.10
N ALA A 53 8.28 3.57 -0.05
CA ALA A 53 7.60 2.52 -0.80
C ALA A 53 7.99 2.51 -2.29
N ALA A 54 8.22 3.68 -2.90
CA ALA A 54 8.64 3.81 -4.29
C ALA A 54 10.13 3.47 -4.51
N THR A 55 11.00 3.85 -3.59
CA THR A 55 12.45 3.67 -3.71
C THR A 55 12.88 2.26 -3.34
N TYR A 56 12.20 1.64 -2.36
CA TYR A 56 12.57 0.34 -1.80
C TYR A 56 11.48 -0.73 -1.96
N PRO A 57 10.88 -0.94 -3.16
CA PRO A 57 9.70 -1.78 -3.32
C PRO A 57 9.92 -3.26 -2.99
N LYS A 58 11.17 -3.72 -2.89
CA LYS A 58 11.51 -5.10 -2.49
C LYS A 58 11.92 -5.22 -1.01
N ASN A 59 12.04 -4.10 -0.30
CA ASN A 59 12.45 -4.10 1.10
C ASN A 59 11.26 -4.44 2.00
N PHE A 60 11.54 -5.10 3.12
CA PHE A 60 10.54 -5.43 4.14
C PHE A 60 9.74 -4.21 4.63
N ASN A 61 10.35 -3.01 4.62
CA ASN A 61 9.70 -1.76 5.02
C ASN A 61 8.71 -1.19 3.99
N ALA A 62 8.73 -1.60 2.72
CA ALA A 62 7.79 -1.05 1.73
C ALA A 62 6.32 -1.28 2.07
N PRO A 63 5.85 -2.50 2.41
CA PRO A 63 4.48 -2.70 2.83
C PRO A 63 4.15 -2.01 4.16
N LEU A 64 5.12 -1.84 5.06
CA LEU A 64 4.93 -1.05 6.28
C LEU A 64 4.74 0.44 5.97
N ALA A 65 5.56 1.02 5.08
CA ALA A 65 5.44 2.40 4.65
C ALA A 65 4.07 2.65 3.97
N LEU A 66 3.58 1.70 3.18
CA LEU A 66 2.23 1.76 2.60
C LEU A 66 1.17 1.74 3.70
N LEU A 67 1.30 0.88 4.71
CA LEU A 67 0.35 0.82 5.81
C LEU A 67 0.34 2.13 6.63
N SER A 68 1.49 2.73 6.89
CA SER A 68 1.58 4.06 7.52
C SER A 68 0.86 5.14 6.69
N GLN A 69 0.94 5.08 5.35
CA GLN A 69 0.15 5.97 4.49
C GLN A 69 -1.35 5.77 4.69
N VAL A 70 -1.84 4.53 4.81
CA VAL A 70 -3.26 4.23 5.07
C VAL A 70 -3.72 4.93 6.35
N HIS A 71 -2.96 4.84 7.43
CA HIS A 71 -3.31 5.48 8.70
C HIS A 71 -3.39 7.01 8.58
N ILE A 72 -2.41 7.64 7.92
CA ILE A 72 -2.44 9.10 7.69
C ILE A 72 -3.63 9.49 6.80
N LEU A 73 -3.86 8.78 5.70
CA LEU A 73 -4.97 9.06 4.77
C LEU A 73 -6.33 8.92 5.46
N LYS A 74 -6.48 7.96 6.37
CA LYS A 74 -7.69 7.82 7.21
C LYS A 74 -7.93 9.05 8.08
N VAL A 75 -6.90 9.54 8.78
CA VAL A 75 -7.01 10.74 9.63
C VAL A 75 -7.38 11.97 8.79
N LYS A 76 -6.91 12.01 7.53
CA LYS A 76 -7.23 13.08 6.57
C LYS A 76 -8.60 12.91 5.87
N ASN A 77 -9.39 11.90 6.23
CA ASN A 77 -10.66 11.54 5.55
C ASN A 77 -10.52 11.23 4.05
N GLN A 78 -9.31 10.86 3.60
CA GLN A 78 -9.03 10.47 2.22
C GLN A 78 -9.27 8.96 2.03
N THR A 79 -10.51 8.54 2.27
CA THR A 79 -10.94 7.12 2.33
C THR A 79 -10.62 6.34 1.05
N GLU A 80 -10.84 6.95 -0.12
CA GLU A 80 -10.61 6.29 -1.41
C GLU A 80 -9.11 6.05 -1.68
N GLU A 81 -8.25 6.99 -1.30
CA GLU A 81 -6.80 6.79 -1.43
C GLU A 81 -6.32 5.74 -0.42
N ALA A 82 -6.82 5.77 0.82
CA ALA A 82 -6.52 4.75 1.82
C ALA A 82 -6.90 3.34 1.32
N ARG A 83 -8.07 3.21 0.66
CA ARG A 83 -8.55 1.97 0.05
C ARG A 83 -7.56 1.48 -1.02
N ARG A 84 -7.19 2.34 -1.97
CA ARG A 84 -6.24 2.00 -3.05
C ARG A 84 -4.90 1.53 -2.51
N VAL A 85 -4.40 2.17 -1.44
CA VAL A 85 -3.14 1.76 -0.81
C VAL A 85 -3.27 0.39 -0.15
N CYS A 86 -4.38 0.09 0.55
CA CYS A 86 -4.63 -1.25 1.08
C CYS A 86 -4.68 -2.31 -0.03
N GLU A 87 -5.40 -2.04 -1.13
CA GLU A 87 -5.49 -2.92 -2.29
C GLU A 87 -4.11 -3.17 -2.92
N LYS A 88 -3.26 -2.15 -2.97
CA LYS A 88 -1.86 -2.28 -3.41
C LYS A 88 -1.08 -3.22 -2.51
N ILE A 89 -1.19 -3.12 -1.18
CA ILE A 89 -0.52 -4.04 -0.24
C ILE A 89 -0.98 -5.47 -0.48
N LEU A 90 -2.30 -5.68 -0.63
CA LEU A 90 -2.87 -7.01 -0.83
C LEU A 90 -2.52 -7.63 -2.20
N THR A 91 -2.17 -6.81 -3.19
CA THR A 91 -1.80 -7.25 -4.54
C THR A 91 -0.29 -7.49 -4.65
N ASP A 92 0.50 -6.45 -4.35
CA ASP A 92 1.94 -6.42 -4.60
C ASP A 92 2.74 -7.07 -3.44
N TYR A 93 2.16 -7.10 -2.23
CA TYR A 93 2.82 -7.54 -1.00
C TYR A 93 2.00 -8.59 -0.25
N ARG A 94 1.30 -9.46 -0.98
CA ARG A 94 0.34 -10.44 -0.43
C ARG A 94 0.90 -11.38 0.64
N GLU A 95 2.20 -11.67 0.59
CA GLU A 95 2.89 -12.55 1.54
C GLU A 95 3.58 -11.78 2.66
N SER A 96 3.51 -10.44 2.64
CA SER A 96 4.10 -9.62 3.68
C SER A 96 3.32 -9.76 4.99
N PHE A 97 4.05 -9.60 6.10
CA PHE A 97 3.47 -9.54 7.44
C PHE A 97 2.31 -8.54 7.56
N TRP A 98 2.36 -7.45 6.79
CA TRP A 98 1.39 -6.34 6.84
C TRP A 98 0.16 -6.55 5.97
N ALA A 99 0.12 -7.59 5.11
CA ALA A 99 -1.03 -7.85 4.24
C ALA A 99 -2.32 -8.12 5.03
N GLY A 100 -2.22 -8.85 6.14
CA GLY A 100 -3.36 -9.11 7.02
C GLY A 100 -3.96 -7.83 7.59
N GLU A 101 -3.11 -6.90 8.03
CA GLU A 101 -3.54 -5.62 8.59
C GLU A 101 -4.13 -4.70 7.52
N ALA A 102 -3.53 -4.63 6.33
CA ALA A 102 -4.11 -3.91 5.20
C ALA A 102 -5.50 -4.45 4.83
N GLY A 103 -5.70 -5.77 4.88
CA GLY A 103 -7.02 -6.38 4.67
C GLY A 103 -8.02 -6.07 5.77
N ARG A 104 -7.60 -5.95 7.04
CA ARG A 104 -8.46 -5.48 8.13
C ARG A 104 -8.86 -4.03 7.91
N GLU A 105 -7.89 -3.16 7.60
CA GLU A 105 -8.12 -1.75 7.36
C GLU A 105 -9.07 -1.53 6.18
N LEU A 106 -8.87 -2.23 5.07
CA LEU A 106 -9.74 -2.18 3.90
C LEU A 106 -11.22 -2.48 4.22
N ARG A 107 -11.50 -3.40 5.15
CA ARG A 107 -12.87 -3.73 5.59
C ARG A 107 -13.48 -2.64 6.48
N LEU A 108 -12.65 -1.95 7.27
CA LEU A 108 -13.09 -0.85 8.13
C LEU A 108 -13.37 0.43 7.35
N LEU A 109 -12.70 0.62 6.20
CA LEU A 109 -12.99 1.68 5.26
C LEU A 109 -14.38 1.45 4.63
N LYS A 110 -15.38 2.19 5.11
CA LYS A 110 -16.74 2.16 4.56
C LYS A 110 -16.67 2.38 3.04
N PRO A 111 -17.36 1.57 2.21
CA PRO A 111 -17.53 1.90 0.80
C PRO A 111 -18.36 3.17 0.71
N MET A 112 -17.80 4.25 0.17
CA MET A 112 -18.60 5.39 -0.23
C MET A 112 -19.29 5.00 -1.55
N GLY A 113 -20.43 4.32 -1.42
CA GLY A 113 -21.20 3.85 -2.55
C GLY A 113 -20.75 2.50 -3.07
N SER A 114 -21.73 1.62 -3.23
CA SER A 114 -21.69 0.42 -4.05
C SER A 114 -20.93 0.62 -5.37
N SER A 115 -19.68 0.18 -5.45
CA SER A 115 -19.23 -0.41 -6.71
C SER A 115 -19.89 -1.79 -6.78
N LYS A 116 -21.08 -1.79 -7.39
CA LYS A 116 -21.81 -2.92 -7.99
C LYS A 116 -21.01 -4.24 -7.96
N PRO A 117 -21.57 -5.36 -7.45
CA PRO A 117 -20.89 -6.64 -7.57
C PRO A 117 -20.54 -6.80 -9.04
N ALA A 118 -19.25 -7.03 -9.34
CA ALA A 118 -18.80 -7.37 -10.68
C ALA A 118 -19.71 -8.51 -11.12
N ALA A 119 -20.63 -8.18 -12.03
CA ALA A 119 -21.57 -9.13 -12.56
C ALA A 119 -20.72 -10.30 -13.02
N ARG A 120 -21.09 -11.49 -12.53
CA ARG A 120 -20.60 -12.77 -13.03
C ARG A 120 -20.32 -12.60 -14.52
N SER A 121 -19.09 -12.85 -14.95
CA SER A 121 -18.79 -13.02 -16.35
C SER A 121 -19.66 -14.19 -16.83
N THR A 122 -20.88 -13.88 -17.26
CA THR A 122 -21.74 -14.78 -18.00
C THR A 122 -21.07 -14.87 -19.35
N VAL A 123 -20.15 -15.80 -19.47
CA VAL A 123 -19.69 -16.30 -20.75
C VAL A 123 -20.97 -16.71 -21.50
N PRO A 124 -21.32 -16.09 -22.64
CA PRO A 124 -22.46 -16.53 -23.42
C PRO A 124 -22.19 -17.96 -23.92
N PRO A 125 -23.19 -18.86 -23.91
CA PRO A 125 -23.00 -20.18 -24.48
C PRO A 125 -22.88 -20.00 -26.00
N PHE A 126 -21.66 -20.10 -26.52
CA PHE A 126 -21.47 -20.25 -27.95
C PHE A 126 -21.92 -21.67 -28.34
N LEU A 127 -23.23 -21.85 -28.44
CA LEU A 127 -23.85 -22.95 -29.16
C LEU A 127 -23.57 -22.73 -30.64
N ALA A 128 -22.45 -23.26 -31.12
CA ALA A 128 -22.23 -23.49 -32.54
C ALA A 128 -21.68 -24.90 -32.73
N ALA A 129 -22.55 -25.89 -32.59
CA ALA A 129 -22.37 -27.20 -33.21
C ALA A 129 -23.53 -27.41 -34.21
N PRO A 130 -23.32 -27.26 -35.52
CA PRO A 130 -24.25 -27.78 -36.50
C PRO A 130 -24.15 -29.32 -36.54
N SER A 131 -25.30 -29.97 -36.54
CA SER A 131 -25.50 -31.42 -36.42
C SER A 131 -24.93 -32.24 -37.60
N PRO A 132 -24.53 -33.52 -37.39
CA PRO A 132 -24.27 -34.48 -38.47
C PRO A 132 -25.58 -35.05 -39.08
N PRO A 133 -25.52 -35.81 -40.21
CA PRO A 133 -26.45 -35.69 -41.34
C PRO A 133 -27.72 -36.54 -41.24
N LYS A 134 -28.70 -36.24 -42.10
CA LYS A 134 -29.89 -37.10 -42.36
C LYS A 134 -29.67 -38.01 -43.58
N PRO A 135 -30.17 -39.25 -43.57
CA PRO A 135 -30.00 -40.20 -44.67
C PRO A 135 -31.03 -39.97 -45.79
N LYS A 136 -30.66 -40.31 -47.03
CA LYS A 136 -31.62 -40.54 -48.12
C LYS A 136 -31.44 -41.97 -48.64
N ARG A 137 -32.58 -42.54 -49.04
CA ARG A 137 -32.85 -43.93 -49.44
C ARG A 137 -31.94 -44.47 -50.53
#